data_AF-W2QUP2-F1
#
_entry.id   AF-W2QUP2-F1
#
_cell.length_a   1.000
_cell.length_b   1.000
_cell.length_c   1.000
_cell.angle_alpha   90.00
_cell.angle_beta   90.00
_cell.angle_gamma   90.00
#
_symmetry.space_group_name_H-M   'P 1'
#
loop_
_entity.id
_entity.type
_entity.pdbx_description
1 polymer ?
#
loop_
_entity_poly.entity_id
_entity_poly.type
_entity_poly.pdbx_seq_one_letter_code
_entity_poly.pdbx_strand_id
1 'polypeptide(L)'
;MHPFTSLLFVLGNFATSSAIATGATCTGLTSRTTPPPGAIVVDAMGAHKGSFRTLAEGVSNLANTTEEQTIFLYPGVYHEQVFITPLAGPLVLQGYTCNTKSRRLKETFRSM
;
A
#
# COMPACT_ATOMS: atom_id res chain seq x y z
N MET A 1 -35.45 15.31 45.36
CA MET A 1 -34.38 15.23 46.38
C MET A 1 -33.59 13.96 46.07
N HIS A 2 -32.27 14.13 45.83
CA HIS A 2 -31.21 13.23 45.33
C HIS A 2 -31.21 11.76 45.89
N PRO A 3 -30.54 10.75 45.25
CA PRO A 3 -29.26 10.90 44.54
C PRO A 3 -28.96 10.05 43.29
N PHE A 4 -28.05 10.61 42.49
CA PHE A 4 -26.98 10.00 41.70
C PHE A 4 -26.85 8.47 41.76
N THR A 5 -26.87 7.83 40.59
CA THR A 5 -26.18 6.55 40.39
C THR A 5 -25.44 6.60 39.06
N SER A 6 -24.17 7.00 39.14
CA SER A 6 -23.17 6.81 38.09
C SER A 6 -23.04 5.32 37.81
N LEU A 7 -23.27 4.90 36.57
CA LEU A 7 -22.87 3.57 36.10
C LEU A 7 -21.83 3.74 34.99
N LEU A 8 -20.58 3.76 35.46
CA LEU A 8 -19.38 3.20 34.83
C LEU A 8 -19.31 3.22 33.30
N PHE A 9 -18.59 4.22 32.77
CA PHE A 9 -17.89 4.11 31.49
C PHE A 9 -16.82 3.01 31.59
N VAL A 10 -17.11 1.84 31.04
CA VAL A 10 -16.08 0.82 30.77
C VAL A 10 -15.28 1.31 29.56
N LEU A 11 -14.16 2.00 29.81
CA LEU A 11 -13.16 2.25 28.78
C LEU A 11 -12.42 0.94 28.53
N GLY A 12 -12.91 0.18 27.54
CA GLY A 12 -12.22 -0.98 26.99
C GLY A 12 -10.85 -0.55 26.46
N ASN A 13 -9.80 -0.99 27.14
CA ASN A 13 -8.42 -0.71 26.77
C ASN A 13 -8.08 -1.50 25.49
N PHE A 14 -8.39 -0.95 24.31
CA PHE A 14 -7.89 -1.49 23.04
C PHE A 14 -6.38 -1.29 22.99
N ALA A 15 -5.64 -2.33 23.37
CA ALA A 15 -4.21 -2.42 23.11
C ALA A 15 -4.00 -2.47 21.59
N THR A 16 -3.78 -1.32 20.96
CA THR A 16 -3.31 -1.24 19.59
C THR A 16 -1.84 -1.66 19.58
N SER A 17 -1.57 -2.91 19.20
CA SER A 17 -0.21 -3.37 18.91
C SER A 17 0.37 -2.56 17.75
N SER A 18 1.24 -1.59 18.05
CA SER A 18 2.05 -0.93 17.04
C SER A 18 3.19 -1.87 16.62
N ALA A 19 3.04 -2.50 15.45
CA ALA A 19 4.16 -3.18 14.80
C ALA A 19 5.14 -2.11 14.30
N ILE A 20 6.29 -1.99 14.97
CA ILE A 20 7.40 -1.16 14.50
C ILE A 20 8.04 -1.94 13.35
N ALA A 21 7.73 -1.55 12.11
CA ALA A 21 8.42 -2.08 10.94
C ALA A 21 9.89 -1.62 11.02
N THR A 22 10.78 -2.51 11.44
CA THR A 22 12.22 -2.32 11.27
C THR A 22 12.48 -2.13 9.78
N GLY A 23 12.85 -0.91 9.39
CA GLY A 23 13.11 -0.56 8.00
C GLY A 23 14.17 -1.47 7.41
N ALA A 24 13.73 -2.41 6.56
CA ALA A 24 14.63 -3.22 5.76
C ALA A 24 15.37 -2.29 4.80
N THR A 25 16.71 -2.32 4.80
CA THR A 25 17.51 -1.67 3.77
C THR A 25 17.21 -2.36 2.44
N CYS A 26 16.43 -1.70 1.59
CA CYS A 26 16.03 -2.21 0.30
C CYS A 26 17.16 -2.07 -0.73
N THR A 27 18.10 -3.02 -0.73
CA THR A 27 19.30 -3.00 -1.58
C THR A 27 19.35 -4.22 -2.51
N GLY A 28 18.24 -4.51 -3.19
CA GLY A 28 18.14 -5.56 -4.20
C GLY A 28 18.05 -4.99 -5.62
N LEU A 29 18.67 -5.63 -6.61
CA LEU A 29 18.56 -5.31 -8.06
C LEU A 29 17.10 -5.26 -8.56
N THR A 30 16.19 -5.92 -7.86
CA THR A 30 14.75 -5.99 -8.18
C THR A 30 13.90 -5.13 -7.24
N SER A 31 14.53 -4.28 -6.43
CA SER A 31 13.82 -3.42 -5.50
C SER A 31 13.20 -2.25 -6.26
N ARG A 32 11.89 -2.09 -6.12
CA ARG A 32 11.11 -1.01 -6.73
C ARG A 32 10.52 -0.18 -5.59
N THR A 33 11.39 0.65 -5.00
CA THR A 33 11.08 1.46 -3.81
C THR A 33 10.85 2.93 -4.14
N THR A 34 11.29 3.36 -5.32
CA THR A 34 11.15 4.72 -5.82
C THR A 34 10.10 4.75 -6.94
N PRO A 35 9.14 5.68 -6.91
CA PRO A 35 8.19 5.85 -7.99
C PRO A 35 8.90 6.30 -9.28
N PRO A 36 8.49 5.80 -10.46
CA PRO A 36 8.97 6.32 -11.72
C PRO A 36 8.53 7.78 -11.93
N PRO A 37 9.28 8.58 -12.72
CA PRO A 37 8.91 9.96 -12.99
C PRO A 37 7.54 10.03 -13.68
N GLY A 38 6.68 10.94 -13.22
CA GLY A 38 5.32 11.09 -13.74
C GLY A 38 4.30 10.07 -13.21
N ALA A 39 4.71 9.16 -12.32
CA ALA A 39 3.79 8.23 -11.70
C ALA A 39 2.87 8.91 -10.68
N ILE A 40 1.63 8.46 -10.63
CA ILE A 40 0.67 8.81 -9.59
C ILE A 40 1.03 8.02 -8.34
N VAL A 41 1.35 8.71 -7.25
CA VAL A 41 1.79 8.08 -6.01
C VAL A 41 0.62 7.95 -5.04
N VAL A 42 0.39 6.73 -4.55
CA VAL A 42 -0.62 6.42 -3.55
C VAL A 42 0.08 5.92 -2.29
N ASP A 43 -0.26 6.49 -1.14
CA ASP A 43 0.25 6.15 0.17
C ASP A 43 -0.88 6.23 1.19
N ALA A 44 -1.38 5.08 1.63
CA ALA A 44 -2.44 4.99 2.65
C ALA A 44 -2.08 5.70 3.97
N MET A 45 -0.80 5.70 4.35
CA MET A 45 -0.33 6.36 5.57
C MET A 45 -0.13 7.88 5.32
N GLY A 46 0.01 8.25 4.04
CA GLY A 46 0.44 9.55 3.53
C GLY A 46 1.56 10.18 4.35
N ALA A 47 2.59 9.37 4.56
CA ALA A 47 3.91 9.78 4.98
C ALA A 47 4.63 10.62 3.90
N HIS A 48 4.24 10.43 2.63
CA HIS A 48 4.81 11.13 1.49
C HIS A 48 3.98 12.37 1.13
N LYS A 49 4.64 13.51 0.88
CA LYS A 49 3.96 14.75 0.44
C LYS A 49 3.57 14.61 -1.05
N GLY A 50 2.34 14.99 -1.38
CA GLY A 50 1.83 14.92 -2.76
C GLY A 50 1.36 13.53 -3.20
N SER A 51 1.25 12.58 -2.27
CA SER A 51 0.60 11.29 -2.53
C SER A 51 -0.89 11.33 -2.22
N PHE A 52 -1.63 10.47 -2.90
CA PHE A 52 -3.03 10.20 -2.64
C PHE A 52 -3.18 9.20 -1.50
N ARG A 53 -4.21 9.37 -0.66
CA ARG A 53 -4.44 8.45 0.48
C ARG A 53 -5.13 7.17 0.03
N THR A 54 -5.85 7.22 -1.08
CA THR A 54 -6.62 6.10 -1.62
C THR A 54 -6.22 5.81 -3.07
N LEU A 55 -6.37 4.55 -3.48
CA LEU A 55 -6.19 4.17 -4.88
C LEU A 55 -7.29 4.78 -5.76
N ALA A 56 -8.51 4.94 -5.25
CA ALA A 56 -9.61 5.61 -5.94
C ALA A 56 -9.26 7.05 -6.33
N GLU A 57 -8.68 7.85 -5.43
CA GLU A 57 -8.19 9.20 -5.74
C GLU A 57 -7.07 9.15 -6.78
N GLY A 58 -6.15 8.20 -6.67
CA GLY A 58 -5.09 7.99 -7.66
C GLY A 58 -5.64 7.69 -9.06
N VAL A 59 -6.62 6.80 -9.14
CA VAL A 59 -7.30 6.45 -10.41
C VAL A 59 -8.09 7.63 -10.96
N SER A 60 -8.74 8.43 -10.10
CA SER A 60 -9.45 9.63 -10.53
C SER A 60 -8.53 10.73 -11.08
N ASN A 61 -7.23 10.67 -10.77
CA ASN A 61 -6.22 11.59 -11.29
C ASN A 61 -5.52 11.07 -12.56
N LEU A 62 -5.93 9.91 -13.08
CA LEU A 62 -5.44 9.42 -14.36
C LEU A 62 -5.90 10.35 -15.48
N ALA A 63 -4.97 10.68 -16.37
CA ALA A 63 -5.28 11.42 -17.58
C ALA A 63 -5.87 10.47 -18.62
N ASN A 64 -6.76 10.97 -19.49
CA ASN A 64 -7.26 10.18 -20.61
C ASN A 64 -6.32 10.32 -21.81
N THR A 65 -5.17 9.66 -21.74
CA THR A 65 -4.14 9.67 -22.78
C THR A 65 -3.91 8.25 -23.30
N THR A 66 -3.32 8.15 -24.50
CA THR A 66 -2.86 6.88 -25.08
C THR A 66 -1.49 6.45 -24.56
N GLU A 67 -0.83 7.27 -23.74
CA GLU A 67 0.47 6.98 -23.16
C GLU A 67 0.36 6.03 -21.97
N GLU A 68 1.44 5.31 -21.66
CA GLU A 68 1.52 4.46 -20.48
C GLU A 68 1.50 5.31 -19.21
N GLN A 69 0.55 5.02 -18.32
CA GLN A 69 0.44 5.66 -17.02
C GLN A 69 0.71 4.67 -15.91
N THR A 70 1.47 5.10 -14.91
CA THR A 70 1.83 4.25 -13.77
C THR A 70 1.25 4.81 -12.48
N ILE A 71 0.56 3.96 -11.71
CA ILE A 71 0.22 4.22 -10.32
C ILE A 71 1.19 3.45 -9.43
N PHE A 72 1.92 4.16 -8.57
CA PHE A 72 2.84 3.60 -7.60
C PHE A 72 2.21 3.56 -6.20
N LEU A 73 2.14 2.39 -5.59
CA LEU A 73 1.55 2.18 -4.27
C LEU A 73 2.65 1.96 -3.24
N TYR A 74 2.72 2.86 -2.26
CA TYR A 74 3.51 2.66 -1.06
C TYR A 74 2.95 1.54 -0.18
N PRO A 75 3.78 0.92 0.69
CA PRO A 75 3.35 -0.19 1.51
C PRO A 75 2.27 0.27 2.48
N GLY A 76 1.17 -0.46 2.48
CA GLY A 76 -0.02 -0.12 3.26
C GLY A 76 -1.14 -1.11 2.97
N VAL A 77 -2.19 -1.06 3.78
CA VAL A 77 -3.40 -1.86 3.58
C VAL A 77 -4.47 -0.96 2.96
N TYR A 78 -4.95 -1.34 1.78
CA TYR A 78 -5.94 -0.60 1.00
C TYR A 78 -7.26 -1.38 1.03
N HIS A 79 -8.21 -0.95 1.85
CA HIS A 79 -9.54 -1.54 1.93
C HIS A 79 -10.51 -0.76 1.04
N GLU A 80 -10.41 -0.99 -0.27
CA GLU A 80 -11.20 -0.25 -1.25
C GLU A 80 -11.56 -1.11 -2.47
N GLN A 81 -12.67 -0.75 -3.10
CA GLN A 81 -13.08 -1.27 -4.41
C GLN A 81 -12.99 -0.11 -5.40
N VAL A 82 -12.13 -0.25 -6.41
CA VAL A 82 -11.91 0.80 -7.40
C VAL A 82 -12.42 0.34 -8.75
N PHE A 83 -13.25 1.17 -9.38
CA PHE A 83 -13.70 0.97 -10.75
C PHE A 83 -12.83 1.79 -11.69
N ILE A 84 -12.14 1.12 -12.61
CA ILE A 84 -11.28 1.77 -13.60
C ILE A 84 -12.08 1.83 -14.90
N THR A 85 -12.43 3.04 -15.32
CA THR A 85 -13.05 3.27 -16.62
C THR A 85 -12.09 2.88 -17.75
N PRO A 86 -12.58 2.50 -18.94
CA PRO A 86 -11.72 2.22 -20.08
C PRO A 86 -10.82 3.42 -20.38
N LEU A 87 -9.51 3.23 -20.27
CA LEU A 87 -8.50 4.24 -20.61
C LEU A 87 -8.08 4.05 -22.07
N ALA A 88 -7.70 5.14 -22.72
CA ALA A 88 -7.18 5.10 -24.09
C ALA A 88 -5.79 4.44 -24.18
N GLY A 89 -5.03 4.43 -23.09
CA GLY A 89 -3.68 3.88 -22.98
C GLY A 89 -3.52 2.82 -21.89
N PRO A 90 -2.34 2.17 -21.82
CA PRO A 90 -2.08 1.15 -20.82
C PRO A 90 -1.91 1.75 -19.42
N LEU A 91 -2.48 1.07 -18.42
CA LEU A 91 -2.35 1.41 -17.00
C LEU A 91 -1.48 0.37 -16.29
N VAL A 92 -0.41 0.83 -15.65
CA VAL A 92 0.50 0.01 -14.85
C VAL A 92 0.24 0.26 -13.37
N LEU A 93 -0.16 -0.78 -12.65
CA LEU A 93 -0.27 -0.75 -11.20
C LEU A 93 0.99 -1.35 -10.58
N GLN A 94 1.77 -0.54 -9.87
CA GLN A 94 3.05 -0.93 -9.33
C GLN A 94 3.08 -0.78 -7.81
N GLY A 95 3.28 -1.88 -7.09
CA GLY A 95 3.52 -1.83 -5.65
C GLY A 95 4.98 -1.55 -5.30
N TYR A 96 5.18 -0.92 -4.14
CA TYR A 96 6.46 -0.84 -3.45
C TYR A 96 6.94 -2.26 -3.11
N THR A 97 8.15 -2.61 -3.54
CA THR A 97 8.77 -3.90 -3.20
C THR A 97 10.23 -3.74 -2.81
N CYS A 98 10.54 -4.19 -1.59
CA CYS A 98 11.86 -4.18 -0.99
C CYS A 98 12.64 -5.48 -1.25
N ASN A 99 11.97 -6.60 -1.57
CA ASN A 99 12.61 -7.91 -1.69
C ASN A 99 11.79 -8.89 -2.54
N THR A 100 12.39 -9.44 -3.62
CA THR A 100 11.85 -10.60 -4.36
C THR A 100 12.79 -11.81 -4.29
N LYS A 101 13.47 -12.04 -3.16
CA LYS A 101 14.16 -13.31 -2.89
C LYS A 101 13.54 -14.09 -1.74
N SER A 102 12.29 -14.49 -1.90
CA SER A 102 11.77 -15.72 -1.28
C SER A 102 11.79 -16.86 -2.30
N ARG A 103 12.99 -17.34 -2.67
CA ARG A 103 13.17 -18.65 -3.31
C ARG A 103 14.19 -19.46 -2.54
N ARG A 104 13.70 -20.28 -1.62
CA ARG A 104 14.37 -21.51 -1.20
C ARG A 104 13.34 -22.64 -1.15
N LEU A 105 12.97 -23.12 -2.33
CA LEU A 105 12.69 -24.54 -2.50
C LEU A 105 13.88 -25.08 -3.30
N LYS A 106 14.92 -25.50 -2.57
CA LYS A 106 15.86 -26.48 -3.11
C LYS A 106 15.18 -27.83 -2.92
N GLU A 107 14.14 -28.12 -3.70
CA GLU A 107 13.71 -29.50 -3.84
C GLU A 107 14.68 -30.13 -4.83
N THR A 108 15.77 -30.67 -4.31
CA THR A 108 16.68 -31.51 -5.06
C THR A 108 15.88 -32.75 -5.46
N PHE A 109 15.37 -32.77 -6.69
CA PHE A 109 14.89 -33.99 -7.33
C PHE A 109 16.10 -34.90 -7.55
N ARG A 110 16.52 -35.61 -6.51
CA ARG A 110 17.50 -36.68 -6.60
C ARG A 110 16.77 -37.88 -7.16
N SER A 111 16.78 -38.00 -8.48
CA SER A 111 16.46 -39.25 -9.15
C SER A 111 17.53 -40.28 -8.73
N MET A 112 17.11 -41.31 -8.00
CA MET A 112 17.75 -42.62 -7.92
C MET A 112 16.63 -43.65 -7.94
#